data_AF-A0A847QWY7-F1
#
_entry.id   AF-A0A847QWY7-F1
#
_cell.length_a   1.000
_cell.length_b   1.000
_cell.length_c   1.000
_cell.angle_alpha   90.00
_cell.angle_beta   90.00
_cell.angle_gamma   90.00
#
_symmetry.space_group_name_H-M   'P 1'
#
loop_
_entity.id
_entity.type
_entity.pdbx_description
1 polymer ?
#
loop_
_entity_poly.entity_id
_entity_poly.type
_entity_poly.pdbx_seq_one_letter_code
_entity_poly.pdbx_strand_id
1 'polypeptide(L)'
;MKEDVVFYPLSSQDELDKLLVELGDGNSKEYTKIKHWNIENMSGKASNATVNDDISKKLQAIFTKLQTIETKLPLLEQIIAELELIEENFALWKQEFQTICTILDTLTDIIVSNKETSLSIKTLIKNLKTTINKR
;
A
#
# COMPACT_ATOMS: atom_id res chain seq x y z
N MET A 1 13.92 25.10 -17.09
CA MET A 1 12.65 24.91 -16.36
C MET A 1 12.42 23.41 -16.30
N LYS A 2 12.22 22.84 -15.10
CA LYS A 2 11.81 21.43 -14.99
C LYS A 2 10.31 21.41 -15.20
N GLU A 3 9.85 20.77 -16.26
CA GLU A 3 8.43 20.50 -16.46
C GLU A 3 8.06 19.37 -15.51
N ASP A 4 7.31 19.71 -14.46
CA ASP A 4 6.76 18.71 -13.55
C ASP A 4 5.73 17.88 -14.32
N VAL A 5 6.01 16.59 -14.44
CA VAL A 5 5.10 15.63 -15.08
C VAL A 5 3.92 15.43 -14.14
N VAL A 6 2.78 16.01 -14.48
CA VAL A 6 1.52 15.86 -13.74
C VAL A 6 0.82 14.60 -14.24
N PHE A 7 0.71 13.60 -13.37
CA PHE A 7 -0.11 12.42 -13.64
C PHE A 7 -1.53 12.68 -13.18
N TYR A 8 -2.48 12.65 -14.11
CA TYR A 8 -3.90 12.72 -13.79
C TYR A 8 -4.43 11.30 -13.56
N PRO A 9 -5.03 11.01 -12.39
CA PRO A 9 -5.67 9.73 -12.15
C PRO A 9 -6.87 9.58 -13.10
N LEU A 10 -6.97 8.43 -13.74
CA LEU A 10 -8.13 8.09 -14.56
C LEU A 10 -9.32 7.88 -13.63
N SER A 11 -10.44 8.55 -13.93
CA SER A 11 -11.61 8.57 -13.07
C SER A 11 -12.54 7.36 -13.29
N SER A 12 -12.33 6.61 -14.38
CA SER A 12 -13.12 5.43 -14.72
C SER A 12 -12.41 4.51 -15.73
N GLN A 13 -12.87 3.26 -15.81
CA GLN A 13 -12.43 2.30 -16.82
C GLN A 13 -12.81 2.75 -18.25
N ASP A 14 -13.94 3.44 -18.41
CA ASP A 14 -14.37 3.99 -19.70
C ASP A 14 -13.40 5.07 -20.23
N GLU A 15 -12.79 5.86 -19.35
CA GLU A 15 -11.74 6.81 -19.74
C GLU A 15 -10.46 6.09 -20.19
N LEU A 16 -10.09 4.99 -19.52
CA LEU A 16 -8.96 4.17 -19.91
C LEU A 16 -9.20 3.53 -21.29
N ASP A 17 -10.38 2.95 -21.49
CA ASP A 17 -10.75 2.28 -22.74
C ASP A 17 -10.81 3.30 -23.90
N LYS A 18 -11.31 4.51 -23.65
CA LYS A 18 -11.31 5.60 -24.63
C LYS A 18 -9.89 6.06 -24.97
N LEU A 19 -9.01 6.19 -23.98
CA LEU A 19 -7.60 6.55 -24.20
C LEU A 19 -6.84 5.46 -24.95
N LEU A 20 -7.10 4.19 -24.67
CA LEU A 20 -6.50 3.07 -25.40
C LEU A 20 -6.94 3.06 -26.87
N VAL A 21 -8.20 3.39 -27.13
CA VAL A 21 -8.71 3.57 -28.50
C VAL A 21 -8.08 4.78 -29.20
N GLU A 22 -7.92 5.91 -28.50
CA GLU A 22 -7.28 7.13 -29.04
C GLU A 22 -5.77 7.00 -29.26
N LEU A 23 -5.07 6.27 -28.38
CA LEU A 23 -3.63 6.00 -28.50
C LEU A 23 -3.34 4.96 -29.60
N GLY A 24 -4.31 4.11 -29.91
CA GLY A 24 -4.19 3.05 -30.89
C GLY A 24 -3.24 1.93 -30.45
N ASP A 25 -3.12 0.89 -31.27
CA ASP A 25 -2.22 -0.25 -31.05
C ASP A 25 -0.74 0.05 -31.36
N GLY A 26 -0.41 1.31 -31.65
CA GLY A 26 0.92 1.75 -32.09
C GLY A 26 1.30 1.28 -33.50
N ASN A 27 0.45 0.51 -34.19
CA ASN A 27 0.72 -0.09 -35.50
C ASN A 27 -0.14 0.48 -36.63
N SER A 28 -0.98 1.47 -36.34
CA SER A 28 -1.72 2.22 -37.36
C SER A 28 -0.79 2.90 -38.38
N LYS A 29 -1.13 2.74 -39.67
CA LYS A 29 -0.44 3.39 -40.80
C LYS A 29 -0.48 4.92 -40.75
N GLU A 30 -1.48 5.49 -40.09
CA GLU A 30 -1.60 6.94 -39.88
C GLU A 30 -0.64 7.41 -38.76
N TYR A 31 -0.53 6.63 -37.67
CA TYR A 31 0.30 6.96 -36.51
C TYR A 31 1.80 6.97 -36.86
N THR A 32 2.23 6.02 -37.69
CA THR A 32 3.60 5.91 -38.22
C THR A 32 3.98 7.00 -39.23
N LYS A 33 3.01 7.63 -39.91
CA LYS A 33 3.26 8.73 -40.85
C LYS A 33 3.48 10.07 -40.17
N ILE A 34 2.79 10.33 -39.06
CA ILE A 34 2.67 11.69 -38.50
C ILE A 34 3.62 11.88 -37.31
N LYS A 35 3.94 10.82 -36.56
CA LYS A 35 4.96 10.88 -35.51
C LYS A 35 6.22 10.16 -35.99
N HIS A 36 7.24 10.95 -36.32
CA HIS A 36 8.59 10.46 -36.57
C HIS A 36 9.15 9.89 -35.27
N TRP A 37 8.80 8.67 -34.91
CA TRP A 37 9.82 7.83 -34.30
C TRP A 37 10.87 7.68 -35.38
N ASN A 38 12.06 8.22 -35.15
CA ASN A 38 13.22 8.01 -36.00
C ASN A 38 13.51 6.49 -36.03
N ILE A 39 12.77 5.77 -36.87
CA ILE A 39 13.22 4.49 -37.41
C ILE A 39 14.11 4.90 -38.57
N GLU A 40 15.24 5.54 -38.25
CA GLU A 40 16.36 5.49 -39.18
C GLU A 40 16.66 4.00 -39.33
N ASN A 41 16.39 3.48 -40.53
CA ASN A 41 17.01 2.23 -40.96
C ASN A 41 18.51 2.42 -40.73
N MET A 42 19.02 1.81 -39.66
CA MET A 42 20.44 1.71 -39.37
C MET A 42 21.06 0.86 -40.48
N SER A 43 21.23 1.45 -41.66
CA SER A 43 22.01 0.86 -42.74
C SER A 43 23.41 0.66 -42.18
N GLY A 44 23.87 -0.59 -42.20
CA GLY A 44 25.08 -1.03 -41.53
C GLY A 44 26.28 -0.10 -41.76
N LYS A 45 26.55 0.75 -40.79
CA LYS A 45 27.91 1.14 -40.44
C LYS A 45 28.26 0.29 -39.25
N ALA A 46 29.27 -0.57 -39.41
CA ALA A 46 29.80 -1.43 -38.37
C ALA A 46 29.90 -0.65 -37.05
N SER A 47 28.99 -0.93 -36.13
CA SER A 47 28.97 -0.32 -34.81
C SER A 47 30.18 -0.86 -34.06
N ASN A 48 31.08 0.04 -33.67
CA ASN A 48 32.22 -0.30 -32.81
C ASN A 48 31.76 -1.22 -31.66
N ALA A 49 32.41 -2.37 -31.51
CA ALA A 49 32.09 -3.39 -30.49
C ALA A 49 31.95 -2.80 -29.07
N THR A 50 32.71 -1.74 -28.78
CA THR A 50 32.72 -1.02 -27.51
C THR A 50 31.37 -0.38 -27.13
N VAL A 51 30.60 0.14 -28.10
CA VAL A 51 29.29 0.77 -27.82
C VAL A 51 28.22 -0.30 -27.56
N ASN A 52 28.33 -1.44 -28.23
CA ASN A 52 27.42 -2.56 -28.05
C ASN A 52 27.61 -3.24 -26.69
N ASP A 53 28.86 -3.30 -26.20
CA ASP A 53 29.20 -3.80 -24.87
C ASP A 53 28.64 -2.93 -23.74
N ASP A 54 28.68 -1.61 -23.87
CA ASP A 54 28.17 -0.69 -22.84
C ASP A 54 26.63 -0.72 -22.74
N ILE A 55 25.94 -0.87 -23.86
CA ILE A 55 24.48 -1.05 -23.88
C ILE A 55 24.11 -2.39 -23.25
N SER A 56 24.84 -3.46 -23.57
CA SER A 56 24.60 -4.79 -23.01
C SER A 56 24.78 -4.81 -21.49
N LYS A 57 25.82 -4.14 -20.97
CA LYS A 57 26.03 -4.00 -19.51
C LYS A 57 24.90 -3.23 -18.84
N LYS A 58 24.41 -2.16 -19.45
CA LYS A 58 23.28 -1.38 -18.92
C LYS A 58 21.99 -2.20 -18.89
N LEU A 59 21.71 -2.96 -19.96
CA LEU A 59 20.56 -3.87 -20.00
C LEU A 59 20.66 -4.95 -18.93
N GLN A 60 21.83 -5.57 -18.77
CA GLN A 60 22.04 -6.57 -17.73
C GLN A 60 21.82 -6.00 -16.32
N ALA A 61 22.32 -4.79 -16.05
CA ALA A 61 22.08 -4.10 -14.79
C ALA A 61 20.60 -3.79 -14.55
N ILE A 62 19.84 -3.45 -15.59
CA ILE A 62 18.38 -3.24 -15.51
C ILE A 62 17.69 -4.57 -15.20
N PHE A 63 18.04 -5.66 -15.88
CA PHE A 63 17.49 -6.99 -15.60
C PHE A 63 17.75 -7.45 -14.18
N THR A 64 18.96 -7.26 -13.65
CA THR A 64 19.27 -7.60 -12.25
C THR A 64 18.42 -6.80 -11.26
N LYS A 65 18.20 -5.50 -11.54
CA LYS A 65 17.32 -4.66 -10.71
C LYS A 65 15.86 -5.12 -10.78
N LEU A 66 15.36 -5.46 -11.97
CA LEU A 66 14.01 -5.99 -12.15
C LEU A 66 13.82 -7.30 -11.39
N GLN A 67 14.76 -8.24 -11.50
CA GLN A 67 14.71 -9.49 -10.75
C GLN A 67 14.74 -9.26 -9.23
N THR A 68 15.47 -8.24 -8.77
CA THR A 68 15.48 -7.84 -7.36
C THR A 68 14.13 -7.26 -6.93
N ILE A 69 13.44 -6.52 -7.80
CA ILE A 69 12.10 -5.99 -7.53
C ILE A 69 11.09 -7.13 -7.49
N GLU A 70 11.12 -8.04 -8.47
CA GLU A 70 10.25 -9.21 -8.53
C GLU A 70 10.37 -10.10 -7.28
N THR A 71 11.57 -10.24 -6.71
CA THR A 71 11.75 -11.01 -5.47
C THR A 71 11.31 -10.28 -4.21
N LYS A 72 11.28 -8.94 -4.22
CA LYS A 72 10.87 -8.12 -3.07
C LYS A 72 9.37 -7.82 -3.04
N LEU A 73 8.70 -7.82 -4.19
CA LEU A 73 7.28 -7.51 -4.27
C LEU A 73 6.42 -8.48 -3.43
N PRO A 74 6.62 -9.81 -3.47
CA PRO A 74 5.85 -10.74 -2.64
C PRO A 74 6.08 -10.53 -1.13
N LEU A 75 7.28 -10.09 -0.73
CA LEU A 75 7.58 -9.78 0.67
C LEU A 75 6.80 -8.55 1.14
N LEU A 76 6.62 -7.55 0.28
CA LEU A 76 5.79 -6.37 0.58
C LEU A 76 4.32 -6.73 0.70
N GLU A 77 3.81 -7.58 -0.20
CA GLU A 77 2.44 -8.10 -0.13
C GLU A 77 2.19 -8.87 1.18
N GLN A 78 3.16 -9.69 1.61
CA GLN A 78 3.08 -10.39 2.89
C GLN A 78 3.03 -9.42 4.08
N ILE A 79 3.86 -8.37 4.08
CA ILE A 79 3.87 -7.36 5.15
C ILE A 79 2.51 -6.64 5.23
N ILE A 80 1.89 -6.32 4.09
CA ILE A 80 0.57 -5.69 4.07
C ILE A 80 -0.47 -6.62 4.71
N ALA A 81 -0.48 -7.90 4.33
CA ALA A 81 -1.41 -8.87 4.93
C ALA A 81 -1.19 -9.02 6.45
N GLU A 82 0.06 -9.01 6.93
CA GLU A 82 0.35 -9.05 8.36
C GLU A 82 -0.13 -7.78 9.09
N LEU A 83 -0.01 -6.60 8.46
CA LEU A 83 -0.52 -5.34 9.01
C LEU A 83 -2.04 -5.34 9.10
N GLU A 84 -2.75 -5.84 8.08
CA GLU A 84 -4.22 -5.98 8.10
C GLU A 84 -4.67 -6.88 9.27
N LEU A 85 -3.99 -8.01 9.48
CA LEU A 85 -4.28 -8.90 10.62
C LEU A 85 -4.03 -8.21 11.98
N ILE A 86 -2.98 -7.37 12.08
CA ILE A 86 -2.71 -6.60 13.30
C ILE A 86 -3.83 -5.57 13.54
N GLU A 87 -4.29 -4.88 12.50
CA GLU A 87 -5.38 -3.90 12.61
C GLU A 87 -6.69 -4.56 13.07
N GLU A 88 -7.04 -5.72 12.52
CA GLU A 88 -8.22 -6.50 12.95
C GLU A 88 -8.12 -6.91 14.43
N ASN A 89 -6.96 -7.44 14.84
CA ASN A 89 -6.72 -7.82 16.23
C ASN A 89 -6.80 -6.62 17.18
N PHE A 90 -6.29 -5.45 16.74
CA PHE A 90 -6.38 -4.21 17.52
C PHE A 90 -7.82 -3.72 17.65
N ALA A 91 -8.63 -3.84 16.58
CA ALA A 91 -10.05 -3.49 16.62
C ALA A 91 -10.83 -4.38 17.61
N LEU A 92 -10.57 -5.70 17.61
CA LEU A 92 -11.15 -6.62 18.58
C LEU A 92 -10.77 -6.25 20.01
N TRP A 93 -9.48 -6.03 20.26
CA TRP A 93 -8.98 -5.62 21.58
C TRP A 93 -9.64 -4.32 22.06
N LYS A 94 -9.81 -3.34 21.17
CA LYS A 94 -10.49 -2.08 21.48
C LYS A 94 -11.95 -2.29 21.88
N GLN A 95 -12.66 -3.20 21.21
CA GLN A 95 -14.04 -3.54 21.55
C GLN A 95 -14.14 -4.22 22.93
N GLU A 96 -13.25 -5.18 23.21
CA GLU A 96 -13.17 -5.84 24.52
C GLU A 96 -12.89 -4.83 25.62
N PHE A 97 -11.95 -3.91 25.38
CA PHE A 97 -11.62 -2.83 26.31
C PHE A 97 -12.82 -1.92 26.60
N GLN A 98 -13.55 -1.50 25.57
CA GLN A 98 -14.76 -0.68 25.73
C GLN A 98 -15.84 -1.42 26.53
N THR A 99 -15.98 -2.73 26.31
CA THR A 99 -16.91 -3.58 27.06
C THR A 99 -16.54 -3.59 28.54
N ILE A 100 -15.26 -3.75 28.86
CA ILE A 100 -14.76 -3.71 30.24
C ILE A 100 -15.04 -2.35 30.88
N CYS A 101 -14.76 -1.23 30.19
CA CYS A 101 -15.08 0.11 30.70
C CYS A 101 -16.57 0.25 31.04
N THR A 102 -17.45 -0.19 30.14
CA THR A 102 -18.91 -0.15 30.34
C THR A 102 -19.35 -0.97 31.55
N ILE A 103 -18.75 -2.15 31.75
CA ILE A 103 -18.99 -3.00 32.93
C ILE A 103 -18.53 -2.29 34.21
N LEU A 104 -17.37 -1.65 34.19
CA LEU A 104 -16.87 -0.92 35.36
C LEU A 104 -17.75 0.28 35.73
N ASP A 105 -18.28 0.99 34.74
CA ASP A 105 -19.17 2.12 34.97
C ASP A 105 -20.50 1.64 35.57
N THR A 106 -21.13 0.61 34.99
CA THR A 106 -22.35 0.01 35.54
C THR A 106 -22.17 -0.54 36.96
N LEU A 107 -21.04 -1.20 37.24
CA LEU A 107 -20.72 -1.64 38.61
C LEU A 107 -20.54 -0.45 39.57
N THR A 108 -19.92 0.63 39.11
CA THR A 108 -19.77 1.86 39.90
C THR A 108 -21.12 2.46 40.25
N ASP A 109 -22.06 2.51 39.31
CA ASP A 109 -23.42 2.99 39.54
C ASP A 109 -24.18 2.11 40.55
N ILE A 110 -24.08 0.78 40.42
CA ILE A 110 -24.68 -0.18 41.36
C ILE A 110 -24.15 0.04 42.78
N ILE A 111 -22.83 0.21 42.94
CA ILE A 111 -22.18 0.52 44.22
C ILE A 111 -22.73 1.81 44.84
N VAL A 112 -22.82 2.88 44.06
CA VAL A 112 -23.32 4.18 44.54
C VAL A 112 -24.76 4.04 45.03
N SER A 113 -25.56 3.21 44.33
CA SER A 113 -26.95 2.95 44.69
C SER A 113 -27.15 2.04 45.91
N ASN A 114 -26.17 1.21 46.28
CA ASN A 114 -26.32 0.17 47.32
C ASN A 114 -25.18 0.20 48.36
N LYS A 115 -25.48 0.72 49.57
CA LYS A 115 -24.48 1.05 50.61
C LYS A 115 -23.68 -0.15 51.14
N GLU A 116 -24.27 -1.34 51.25
CA GLU A 116 -23.61 -2.53 51.83
C GLU A 116 -22.73 -3.29 50.83
N THR A 117 -23.14 -3.41 49.57
CA THR A 117 -22.35 -4.03 48.48
C THR A 117 -21.22 -3.13 47.97
N SER A 118 -21.22 -1.85 48.37
CA SER A 118 -20.30 -0.83 47.86
C SER A 118 -18.82 -1.07 48.18
N LEU A 119 -18.50 -1.61 49.36
CA LEU A 119 -17.10 -1.76 49.83
C LEU A 119 -16.34 -2.88 49.10
N SER A 120 -16.95 -4.04 48.93
CA SER A 120 -16.32 -5.20 48.27
C SER A 120 -16.14 -4.96 46.77
N ILE A 121 -17.13 -4.36 46.10
CA ILE A 121 -17.06 -4.09 44.65
C ILE A 121 -16.10 -2.92 44.35
N LYS A 122 -16.01 -1.89 45.20
CA LYS A 122 -15.04 -0.78 45.02
C LYS A 122 -13.60 -1.29 45.00
N THR A 123 -13.30 -2.29 45.82
CA THR A 123 -11.98 -2.90 45.90
C THR A 123 -11.64 -3.67 44.62
N LEU A 124 -12.61 -4.42 44.07
CA LEU A 124 -12.49 -5.11 42.79
C LEU A 124 -12.28 -4.15 41.60
N ILE A 125 -13.07 -3.07 41.52
CA ILE A 125 -12.93 -2.05 40.46
C ILE A 125 -11.55 -1.39 40.51
N LYS A 126 -11.07 -1.04 41.71
CA LYS A 126 -9.76 -0.42 41.89
C LYS A 126 -8.65 -1.33 41.37
N ASN A 127 -8.71 -2.62 41.69
CA ASN A 127 -7.74 -3.62 41.25
C ASN A 127 -7.78 -3.80 39.72
N LEU A 128 -8.97 -3.86 39.13
CA LEU A 128 -9.13 -3.95 37.67
C LEU A 128 -8.55 -2.72 36.95
N LYS A 129 -8.88 -1.51 37.39
CA LYS A 129 -8.32 -0.27 36.81
C LYS A 129 -6.79 -0.23 36.89
N THR A 130 -6.19 -0.68 37.99
CA THR A 130 -4.72 -0.73 38.11
C THR A 130 -4.06 -1.77 37.22
N THR A 131 -4.74 -2.89 36.94
CA THR A 131 -4.24 -3.93 36.04
C THR A 131 -4.34 -3.49 34.59
N ILE A 132 -5.41 -2.79 34.24
CA ILE A 132 -5.62 -2.23 32.90
C ILE A 132 -4.58 -1.15 32.59
N ASN A 133 -4.31 -0.22 33.51
CA ASN A 133 -3.35 0.87 33.28
C ASN A 133 -1.86 0.45 33.29
N LYS A 134 -1.56 -0.81 33.61
CA LYS A 134 -0.18 -1.34 33.66
C LYS A 134 0.19 -2.19 32.44
N ARG A 135 -0.78 -2.58 31.63
CA ARG A 135 -0.56 -3.23 30.33
C ARG A 135 -0.51 -2.17 29.25
#